data_AF-A0A1V6ET20-F1
#
_entry.id   AF-A0A1V6ET20-F1
#
_cell.length_a   1.000
_cell.length_b   1.000
_cell.length_c   1.000
_cell.angle_alpha   90.00
_cell.angle_beta   90.00
_cell.angle_gamma   90.00
#
_symmetry.space_group_name_H-M   'P 1'
#
loop_
_entity.id
_entity.type
_entity.pdbx_description
1 polymer ?
#
loop_
_entity_poly.entity_id
_entity_poly.type
_entity_poly.pdbx_seq_one_letter_code
_entity_poly.pdbx_strand_id
1 'polypeptide(L)'
;MKKLILALVLFTGLSQAFAQQSDDDYRKVIYGRSETIAKSLDIQDKVKYDFILELIANQYIDLGVINDAFAAKENEIKASSLPDEEKTQAKDLAYLRQREALTVKHFYFVNQLNANLSPEQVEKVKDGMTMGVYPVTYKAHLEMIPGLTEEEKTYIRAALMEAREYAMDCSDSKAKHAWFGKYKGRINNYLSKRGYNLTKEREAWNERIKASQAK
;
A
#
# COMPACT_ATOMS: atom_id res chain seq x y z
N MET A 1 2.48 -55.10 44.03
CA MET A 1 3.21 -54.78 42.78
C MET A 1 2.57 -53.56 42.14
N LYS A 2 3.42 -52.56 41.83
CA LYS A 2 3.26 -51.46 40.87
C LYS A 2 2.02 -50.54 40.97
N LYS A 3 2.23 -49.39 41.63
CA LYS A 3 1.63 -48.10 41.26
C LYS A 3 2.01 -47.82 39.80
N LEU A 4 1.06 -47.61 38.91
CA LEU A 4 1.32 -47.07 37.57
C LEU A 4 0.83 -45.63 37.52
N ILE A 5 1.74 -44.79 37.06
CA ILE A 5 1.78 -43.35 37.16
C ILE A 5 0.93 -42.71 36.04
N LEU A 6 0.26 -41.65 36.46
CA LEU A 6 -0.44 -40.61 35.70
C LEU A 6 0.47 -39.92 34.67
N ALA A 7 -0.18 -39.35 33.65
CA ALA A 7 0.22 -38.18 32.85
C ALA A 7 0.84 -38.46 31.47
N LEU A 8 0.03 -38.23 30.44
CA LEU A 8 0.50 -37.65 29.19
C LEU A 8 -0.59 -36.78 28.57
N VAL A 9 -0.68 -35.53 29.01
CA VAL A 9 -1.28 -34.42 28.25
C VAL A 9 -0.43 -33.19 28.53
N LEU A 10 0.14 -32.59 27.47
CA LEU A 10 0.51 -31.17 27.29
C LEU A 10 1.75 -31.06 26.38
N PHE A 11 1.53 -31.04 25.06
CA PHE A 11 2.52 -30.50 24.12
C PHE A 11 1.91 -29.61 23.01
N THR A 12 0.63 -29.24 23.12
CA THR A 12 -0.05 -28.33 22.16
C THR A 12 0.09 -26.84 22.49
N GLY A 13 0.62 -26.47 23.66
CA GLY A 13 0.69 -25.07 24.11
C GLY A 13 1.78 -24.22 23.46
N LEU A 14 2.91 -24.82 23.04
CA LEU A 14 4.05 -24.08 22.48
C LEU A 14 3.71 -23.46 21.12
N SER A 15 3.12 -24.23 20.20
CA SER A 15 2.78 -23.73 18.86
C SER A 15 1.74 -22.60 18.89
N GLN A 16 0.78 -22.66 19.81
CA GLN A 16 -0.21 -21.60 19.99
C GLN A 16 0.41 -20.33 20.59
N ALA A 17 1.29 -20.48 21.58
CA ALA A 17 2.00 -19.34 22.17
C ALA A 17 2.91 -18.62 21.16
N PHE A 18 3.63 -19.38 20.31
CA PHE A 18 4.46 -18.78 19.24
C PHE A 18 3.64 -18.08 18.16
N ALA A 19 2.51 -18.66 17.74
CA ALA A 19 1.61 -18.04 16.77
C ALA A 19 1.00 -16.74 17.33
N GLN A 20 0.55 -16.74 18.58
CA GLN A 20 0.01 -15.56 19.25
C GLN A 20 1.06 -14.46 19.40
N GLN A 21 2.28 -14.80 19.83
CA GLN A 21 3.38 -13.85 19.92
C GLN A 21 3.70 -13.19 18.56
N SER A 22 3.67 -13.96 17.47
CA SER A 22 3.92 -13.42 16.13
C SER A 22 2.81 -12.48 15.63
N ASP A 23 1.56 -12.73 16.03
CA ASP A 23 0.43 -11.85 15.73
C ASP A 23 0.51 -10.54 16.52
N ASP A 24 0.87 -10.62 17.80
CA ASP A 24 1.07 -9.45 18.65
C ASP A 24 2.22 -8.55 18.14
N ASP A 25 3.34 -9.16 17.73
CA ASP A 25 4.47 -8.43 17.16
C ASP A 25 4.10 -7.77 15.82
N TYR A 26 3.36 -8.47 14.95
CA TYR A 26 2.85 -7.91 13.70
C TYR A 26 1.93 -6.71 13.97
N ARG A 27 0.94 -6.87 14.85
CA ARG A 27 0.02 -5.80 15.25
C ARG A 27 0.78 -4.60 15.77
N LYS A 28 1.76 -4.78 16.65
CA LYS A 28 2.58 -3.68 17.18
C LYS A 28 3.26 -2.87 16.09
N VAL A 29 3.81 -3.53 15.07
CA VAL A 29 4.44 -2.86 13.92
C VAL A 29 3.40 -2.09 13.08
N ILE A 30 2.20 -2.64 12.89
CA ILE A 30 1.11 -1.95 12.18
C ILE A 30 0.63 -0.72 12.95
N TYR A 31 0.43 -0.83 14.26
CA TYR A 31 0.02 0.31 15.09
C TYR A 31 1.09 1.40 15.12
N GLY A 32 2.38 1.07 15.23
CA GLY A 32 3.45 2.08 15.18
C GLY A 32 3.48 2.85 13.85
N ARG A 33 3.26 2.16 12.72
CA ARG A 33 3.12 2.80 11.40
C ARG A 33 1.88 3.69 11.33
N SER A 34 0.75 3.20 11.81
CA SER A 34 -0.53 3.91 11.78
C SER A 34 -0.51 5.14 12.67
N GLU A 35 0.15 5.06 13.83
CA GLU A 35 0.33 6.17 14.76
C GLU A 35 1.18 7.28 14.16
N THR A 36 2.24 6.93 13.41
CA THR A 36 3.05 7.91 12.68
C THR A 36 2.19 8.72 11.71
N ILE A 37 1.26 8.08 11.01
CA ILE A 37 0.34 8.74 10.09
C ILE A 37 -0.68 9.59 10.87
N ALA A 38 -1.34 9.03 11.89
CA ALA A 38 -2.34 9.73 12.69
C ALA A 38 -1.79 11.00 13.36
N LYS A 39 -0.57 10.96 13.89
CA LYS A 39 0.13 12.12 14.47
C LYS A 39 0.30 13.26 13.47
N SER A 40 0.51 12.97 12.19
CA SER A 40 0.68 13.99 11.14
C SER A 40 -0.61 14.77 10.82
N LEU A 41 -1.76 14.30 11.30
CA LEU A 41 -3.07 14.91 11.05
C LEU A 41 -3.41 16.02 12.04
N ASP A 42 -2.65 16.15 13.13
CA ASP A 42 -2.84 17.17 14.18
C ASP A 42 -4.27 17.20 14.77
N ILE A 43 -4.85 16.02 14.99
CA ILE A 43 -6.19 15.88 15.56
C ILE A 43 -6.13 16.07 17.07
N GLN A 44 -6.74 17.16 17.57
CA GLN A 44 -6.79 17.49 19.00
C GLN A 44 -7.81 16.67 19.79
N ASP A 45 -8.91 16.25 19.14
CA ASP A 45 -9.92 15.41 19.76
C ASP A 45 -9.39 13.97 19.91
N LYS A 46 -9.17 13.54 21.16
CA LYS A 46 -8.59 12.22 21.46
C LYS A 46 -9.46 11.06 20.96
N VAL A 47 -10.78 11.15 21.09
CA VAL A 47 -11.69 10.08 20.66
C VAL A 47 -11.61 9.90 19.15
N LYS A 48 -11.61 11.02 18.42
CA LYS A 48 -11.44 11.04 16.97
C LYS A 48 -10.05 10.56 16.56
N TYR A 49 -9.00 10.97 17.27
CA TYR A 49 -7.64 10.50 17.01
C TYR A 49 -7.55 8.98 17.16
N ASP A 50 -8.05 8.43 18.27
CA ASP A 50 -8.03 6.99 18.55
C ASP A 50 -8.83 6.22 17.48
N PHE A 51 -9.99 6.75 17.07
CA PHE A 51 -10.78 6.18 15.97
C PHE A 51 -10.00 6.15 14.65
N ILE A 52 -9.33 7.24 14.27
CA ILE A 52 -8.58 7.31 13.01
C ILE A 52 -7.34 6.42 13.05
N LEU A 53 -6.64 6.35 14.18
CA LEU A 53 -5.54 5.42 14.39
C LEU A 53 -6.00 3.97 14.16
N GLU A 54 -7.11 3.60 14.80
CA GLU A 54 -7.69 2.26 14.69
C GLU A 54 -8.16 1.96 13.26
N LEU A 55 -8.76 2.94 12.58
CA LEU A 55 -9.19 2.82 11.19
C LEU A 55 -8.01 2.54 10.24
N ILE A 56 -6.89 3.27 10.40
CA ILE A 56 -5.68 3.07 9.59
C ILE A 56 -5.04 1.71 9.89
N ALA A 57 -4.94 1.35 11.18
CA ALA A 57 -4.35 0.07 11.60
C ALA A 57 -5.15 -1.12 11.06
N ASN A 58 -6.48 -1.08 11.19
CA ASN A 58 -7.34 -2.14 10.70
C ASN A 58 -7.32 -2.26 9.18
N GLN A 59 -7.19 -1.14 8.45
CA GLN A 59 -7.00 -1.22 7.00
C GLN A 59 -5.73 -2.01 6.64
N TYR A 60 -4.60 -1.76 7.30
CA TYR A 60 -3.39 -2.55 7.06
C TYR A 60 -3.56 -4.04 7.40
N ILE A 61 -4.20 -4.34 8.53
CA ILE A 61 -4.45 -5.72 8.98
C ILE A 61 -5.35 -6.45 7.97
N ASP A 62 -6.45 -5.81 7.56
CA ASP A 62 -7.39 -6.36 6.58
C ASP A 62 -6.70 -6.67 5.25
N LEU A 63 -5.85 -5.75 4.77
CA LEU A 63 -5.03 -5.99 3.56
C LEU A 63 -4.10 -7.18 3.76
N GLY A 64 -3.44 -7.31 4.92
CA GLY A 64 -2.61 -8.46 5.26
C GLY A 64 -3.39 -9.77 5.17
N VAL A 65 -4.50 -9.87 5.89
CA VAL A 65 -5.38 -11.06 5.93
C VAL A 65 -5.85 -11.46 4.54
N ILE A 66 -6.30 -10.51 3.71
CA ILE A 66 -6.76 -10.80 2.35
C ILE A 66 -5.63 -11.34 1.47
N ASN A 67 -4.43 -10.77 1.59
CA ASN A 67 -3.27 -11.21 0.80
C ASN A 67 -2.74 -12.57 1.26
N ASP A 68 -2.72 -12.84 2.57
CA ASP A 68 -2.30 -14.13 3.12
C ASP A 68 -3.27 -15.25 2.71
N ALA A 69 -4.58 -14.98 2.75
CA ALA A 69 -5.59 -15.91 2.26
C ALA A 69 -5.44 -16.21 0.76
N PHE A 70 -5.15 -15.18 -0.05
CA PHE A 70 -4.87 -15.35 -1.48
C PHE A 70 -3.61 -16.19 -1.72
N ALA A 71 -2.50 -15.90 -1.02
CA ALA A 71 -1.25 -16.65 -1.14
C ALA A 71 -1.42 -18.12 -0.71
N ALA A 72 -2.17 -18.38 0.36
CA ALA A 72 -2.53 -19.73 0.78
C ALA A 72 -3.32 -20.46 -0.31
N LYS A 73 -4.30 -19.78 -0.94
CA LYS A 73 -5.09 -20.37 -2.03
C LYS A 73 -4.25 -20.65 -3.27
N GLU A 74 -3.32 -19.77 -3.62
CA GLU A 74 -2.38 -20.01 -4.72
C GLU A 74 -1.52 -21.24 -4.47
N ASN A 75 -1.04 -21.44 -3.24
CA ASN A 75 -0.25 -22.61 -2.88
C ASN A 75 -1.06 -23.90 -2.94
N GLU A 76 -2.33 -23.87 -2.48
CA GLU A 76 -3.27 -24.98 -2.63
C GLU A 76 -3.49 -25.35 -4.11
N ILE A 77 -3.74 -24.36 -4.97
CA ILE A 77 -3.94 -24.60 -6.42
C ILE A 77 -2.67 -25.17 -7.05
N LYS A 78 -1.49 -24.64 -6.71
CA LYS A 78 -0.19 -25.13 -7.20
C LYS A 78 0.02 -26.61 -6.81
N ALA A 79 -0.29 -26.96 -5.56
CA ALA A 79 -0.14 -28.31 -5.01
C ALA A 79 -1.22 -29.30 -5.47
N SER A 80 -2.33 -28.81 -6.03
CA SER A 80 -3.42 -29.68 -6.51
C SER A 80 -3.01 -30.57 -7.69
N SER A 81 -3.74 -31.67 -7.88
CA SER A 81 -3.61 -32.58 -9.03
C SER A 81 -4.47 -32.17 -10.24
N LEU A 82 -5.01 -30.94 -10.25
CA LEU A 82 -5.82 -30.43 -11.35
C LEU A 82 -5.00 -30.31 -12.65
N PRO A 83 -5.61 -30.45 -13.83
CA PRO A 83 -5.00 -30.07 -15.11
C PRO A 83 -4.59 -28.59 -15.14
N ASP A 84 -3.61 -28.23 -15.97
CA ASP A 84 -3.05 -26.86 -16.03
C ASP A 84 -4.09 -25.78 -16.41
N GLU A 85 -5.04 -26.13 -17.29
CA GLU A 85 -6.13 -25.22 -17.67
C GLU A 85 -7.04 -24.94 -16.47
N GLU A 86 -7.43 -25.97 -15.72
CA GLU A 86 -8.24 -25.84 -14.51
C GLU A 86 -7.49 -25.08 -13.41
N LYS A 87 -6.18 -25.28 -13.27
CA LYS A 87 -5.34 -24.48 -12.36
C LYS A 87 -5.32 -23.01 -12.74
N THR A 88 -5.29 -22.70 -14.04
CA THR A 88 -5.32 -21.31 -14.53
C THR A 88 -6.67 -20.66 -14.19
N GLN A 89 -7.79 -21.33 -14.51
CA GLN A 89 -9.13 -20.84 -14.17
C GLN A 89 -9.32 -20.65 -12.66
N ALA A 90 -8.80 -21.59 -11.84
CA ALA A 90 -8.87 -21.48 -10.38
C ALA A 90 -8.06 -20.29 -9.84
N LYS A 91 -6.88 -19.99 -10.43
CA LYS A 91 -6.07 -18.83 -10.06
C LYS A 91 -6.78 -17.53 -10.43
N ASP A 92 -7.37 -17.45 -11.62
CA ASP A 92 -8.11 -16.26 -12.06
C ASP A 92 -9.29 -15.99 -11.13
N LEU A 93 -10.05 -17.03 -10.75
CA LEU A 93 -11.15 -16.89 -9.79
C LEU A 93 -10.67 -16.47 -8.40
N ALA A 94 -9.54 -17.02 -7.92
CA ALA A 94 -8.96 -16.61 -6.65
C ALA A 94 -8.52 -15.13 -6.67
N TYR A 95 -7.95 -14.68 -7.79
CA TYR A 95 -7.56 -13.29 -7.99
C TYR A 95 -8.77 -12.35 -8.02
N LEU A 96 -9.86 -12.73 -8.70
CA LEU A 96 -11.10 -11.94 -8.72
C LEU A 96 -11.69 -11.78 -7.32
N ARG A 97 -11.74 -12.86 -6.52
CA ARG A 97 -12.22 -12.82 -5.13
C ARG A 97 -11.35 -11.93 -4.25
N GLN A 98 -10.03 -12.01 -4.39
CA GLN A 98 -9.11 -11.12 -3.69
C GLN A 98 -9.40 -9.66 -4.04
N ARG A 99 -9.52 -9.34 -5.34
CA ARG A 99 -9.82 -7.98 -5.82
C ARG A 99 -11.15 -7.45 -5.31
N GLU A 100 -12.19 -8.28 -5.26
CA GLU A 100 -13.49 -7.92 -4.69
C GLU A 100 -13.37 -7.59 -3.21
N ALA A 101 -12.70 -8.43 -2.42
CA ALA A 101 -12.49 -8.19 -0.99
C ALA A 101 -11.69 -6.90 -0.73
N LEU A 102 -10.61 -6.67 -1.49
CA LEU A 102 -9.83 -5.43 -1.41
C LEU A 102 -10.70 -4.20 -1.75
N THR A 103 -11.54 -4.30 -2.76
CA THR A 103 -12.42 -3.20 -3.20
C THR A 103 -13.44 -2.82 -2.11
N VAL A 104 -14.02 -3.81 -1.44
CA VAL A 104 -14.94 -3.57 -0.31
C VAL A 104 -14.23 -2.82 0.82
N LYS A 105 -13.02 -3.25 1.18
CA LYS A 105 -12.21 -2.58 2.21
C LYS A 105 -11.81 -1.17 1.81
N HIS A 106 -11.41 -0.98 0.56
CA HIS A 106 -11.06 0.33 0.01
C HIS A 106 -12.20 1.33 0.17
N PHE A 107 -13.41 0.99 -0.30
CA PHE A 107 -14.55 1.89 -0.22
C PHE A 107 -14.95 2.19 1.22
N TYR A 108 -14.98 1.19 2.09
CA TYR A 108 -15.25 1.40 3.51
C TYR A 108 -14.23 2.39 4.12
N PHE A 109 -12.94 2.14 3.92
CA PHE A 109 -11.87 2.96 4.46
C PHE A 109 -11.95 4.41 3.98
N VAL A 110 -12.06 4.63 2.66
CA VAL A 110 -12.12 5.97 2.08
C VAL A 110 -13.38 6.73 2.54
N ASN A 111 -14.53 6.05 2.64
CA ASN A 111 -15.76 6.66 3.15
C ASN A 111 -15.61 7.09 4.62
N GLN A 112 -15.02 6.24 5.45
CA GLN A 112 -14.78 6.56 6.86
C GLN A 112 -13.79 7.71 7.03
N LEU A 113 -12.74 7.77 6.21
CA LEU A 113 -11.84 8.93 6.18
C LEU A 113 -12.58 10.20 5.78
N ASN A 114 -13.34 10.20 4.69
CA ASN A 114 -14.08 11.38 4.21
C ASN A 114 -15.16 11.86 5.19
N ALA A 115 -15.78 10.95 5.94
CA ALA A 115 -16.78 11.31 6.94
C ALA A 115 -16.18 11.97 8.18
N ASN A 116 -14.92 11.69 8.48
CA ASN A 116 -14.29 12.10 9.73
C ASN A 116 -13.16 13.12 9.56
N LEU A 117 -12.55 13.25 8.39
CA LEU A 117 -11.38 14.10 8.16
C LEU A 117 -11.67 15.20 7.14
N SER A 118 -10.90 16.29 7.20
CA SER A 118 -10.90 17.27 6.11
C SER A 118 -10.27 16.66 4.85
N PRO A 119 -10.58 17.19 3.64
CA PRO A 119 -9.96 16.70 2.40
C PRO A 119 -8.43 16.67 2.46
N GLU A 120 -7.79 17.68 3.08
CA GLU A 120 -6.33 17.71 3.24
C GLU A 120 -5.81 16.59 4.16
N GLN A 121 -6.53 16.31 5.26
CA GLN A 121 -6.17 15.22 6.16
C GLN A 121 -6.35 13.85 5.50
N VAL A 122 -7.38 13.67 4.67
CA VAL A 122 -7.55 12.44 3.87
C VAL A 122 -6.35 12.24 2.95
N GLU A 123 -5.92 13.29 2.25
CA GLU A 123 -4.72 13.24 1.38
C GLU A 123 -3.46 12.86 2.18
N LYS A 124 -3.27 13.41 3.38
CA LYS A 124 -2.15 13.04 4.28
C LYS A 124 -2.19 11.57 4.68
N VAL A 125 -3.36 11.00 4.95
CA VAL A 125 -3.49 9.56 5.24
C VAL A 125 -3.08 8.73 4.03
N LYS A 126 -3.64 9.04 2.85
CA LYS A 126 -3.33 8.33 1.61
C LYS A 126 -1.84 8.40 1.27
N ASP A 127 -1.23 9.57 1.43
CA ASP A 127 0.21 9.77 1.23
C ASP A 127 1.03 9.00 2.25
N GLY A 128 0.67 9.05 3.54
CA GLY A 128 1.33 8.29 4.60
C GLY A 128 1.31 6.78 4.33
N MET A 129 0.17 6.25 3.90
CA MET A 129 0.02 4.83 3.56
C MET A 129 0.81 4.41 2.32
N THR A 130 1.17 5.37 1.46
CA THR A 130 1.88 5.14 0.21
C THR A 130 3.28 5.77 0.20
N MET A 131 3.85 5.98 1.39
CA MET A 131 5.23 6.44 1.59
C MET A 131 5.54 7.81 0.95
N GLY A 132 4.52 8.67 0.79
CA GLY A 132 4.66 10.00 0.20
C GLY A 132 5.11 9.99 -1.26
N VAL A 133 4.95 8.87 -1.98
CA VAL A 133 5.47 8.74 -3.35
C VAL A 133 4.76 9.70 -4.31
N TYR A 134 3.46 9.93 -4.15
CA TYR A 134 2.72 10.90 -4.96
C TYR A 134 3.31 12.32 -4.90
N PRO A 135 3.34 13.01 -3.73
CA PRO A 135 3.78 14.40 -3.68
C PRO A 135 5.24 14.55 -4.12
N VAL A 136 6.12 13.61 -3.73
CA VAL A 136 7.54 13.61 -4.15
C VAL A 136 7.67 13.45 -5.65
N THR A 137 6.95 12.50 -6.24
CA THR A 137 7.02 12.24 -7.69
C THR A 137 6.44 13.41 -8.48
N TYR A 138 5.33 14.00 -8.03
CA TYR A 138 4.71 15.14 -8.69
C TYR A 138 5.65 16.34 -8.70
N LYS A 139 6.22 16.70 -7.53
CA LYS A 139 7.22 17.75 -7.41
C LYS A 139 8.42 17.52 -8.33
N ALA A 140 8.96 16.30 -8.36
CA ALA A 140 10.09 15.98 -9.22
C ALA A 140 9.78 16.17 -10.72
N HIS A 141 8.55 15.90 -11.18
CA HIS A 141 8.19 16.19 -12.59
C HIS A 141 8.17 17.69 -12.88
N LEU A 142 7.63 18.50 -11.97
CA LEU A 142 7.60 19.96 -12.12
C LEU A 142 9.01 20.57 -12.14
N GLU A 143 9.90 20.07 -11.29
CA GLU A 143 11.29 20.54 -11.23
C GLU A 143 12.12 20.06 -12.42
N MET A 144 11.89 18.81 -12.87
CA MET A 144 12.58 18.23 -14.02
C MET A 144 12.20 18.96 -15.30
N ILE A 145 10.93 19.27 -15.50
CA ILE A 145 10.40 19.92 -16.70
C ILE A 145 9.64 21.20 -16.32
N PRO A 146 10.33 22.34 -16.11
CA PRO A 146 9.68 23.59 -15.73
C PRO A 146 8.69 24.12 -16.77
N GLY A 147 8.86 23.73 -18.04
CA GLY A 147 8.03 24.13 -19.16
C GLY A 147 6.69 23.40 -19.29
N LEU A 148 6.33 22.51 -18.35
CA LEU A 148 5.04 21.81 -18.38
C LEU A 148 3.88 22.81 -18.42
N THR A 149 2.94 22.56 -19.32
CA THR A 149 1.65 23.28 -19.38
C THR A 149 0.73 22.87 -18.23
N GLU A 150 -0.29 23.68 -17.93
CA GLU A 150 -1.27 23.33 -16.88
C GLU A 150 -2.07 22.05 -17.19
N GLU A 151 -2.33 21.77 -18.46
CA GLU A 151 -2.95 20.51 -18.91
C GLU A 151 -2.07 19.31 -18.53
N GLU A 152 -0.78 19.38 -18.81
CA GLU A 152 0.17 18.30 -18.54
C GLU A 152 0.39 18.11 -17.04
N LYS A 153 0.48 19.21 -16.28
CA LYS A 153 0.51 19.18 -14.81
C LYS A 153 -0.72 18.48 -14.25
N THR A 154 -1.91 18.81 -14.77
CA THR A 154 -3.17 18.18 -14.37
C THR A 154 -3.18 16.69 -14.68
N TYR A 155 -2.71 16.29 -15.87
CA TYR A 155 -2.59 14.88 -16.25
C TYR A 155 -1.65 14.10 -15.32
N ILE A 156 -0.44 14.63 -15.06
CA ILE A 156 0.55 13.99 -14.17
C ILE A 156 -0.06 13.83 -12.78
N ARG A 157 -0.70 14.89 -12.26
CA ARG A 157 -1.33 14.88 -10.94
C ARG A 157 -2.41 13.80 -10.86
N ALA A 158 -3.34 13.78 -11.81
CA ALA A 158 -4.44 12.81 -11.84
C ALA A 158 -3.91 11.37 -11.95
N ALA A 159 -2.92 11.13 -12.83
CA ALA A 159 -2.31 9.82 -13.00
C ALA A 159 -1.63 9.32 -11.72
N LEU A 160 -0.90 10.18 -11.00
CA LEU A 160 -0.25 9.78 -9.75
C LEU A 160 -1.25 9.61 -8.59
N MET A 161 -2.32 10.39 -8.53
CA MET A 161 -3.41 10.19 -7.57
C MET A 161 -4.11 8.86 -7.82
N GLU A 162 -4.40 8.52 -9.08
CA GLU A 162 -4.95 7.21 -9.45
C GLU A 162 -4.01 6.07 -9.03
N ALA A 163 -2.69 6.21 -9.28
CA ALA A 163 -1.70 5.23 -8.83
C ALA A 163 -1.70 5.04 -7.30
N ARG A 164 -1.92 6.12 -6.56
CA ARG A 164 -1.96 6.11 -5.10
C ARG A 164 -3.14 5.30 -4.57
N GLU A 165 -4.31 5.40 -5.19
CA GLU A 165 -5.47 4.57 -4.81
C GLU A 165 -5.16 3.08 -4.93
N TYR A 166 -4.54 2.65 -6.04
CA TYR A 166 -4.12 1.24 -6.20
C TYR A 166 -2.99 0.83 -5.24
N ALA A 167 -2.03 1.72 -4.98
CA ALA A 167 -0.93 1.45 -4.08
C ALA A 167 -1.42 1.32 -2.62
N MET A 168 -2.42 2.08 -2.21
CA MET A 168 -2.98 2.02 -0.86
C MET A 168 -3.54 0.64 -0.51
N ASP A 169 -4.02 -0.11 -1.51
CA ASP A 169 -4.57 -1.46 -1.36
C ASP A 169 -3.51 -2.58 -1.41
N CYS A 170 -2.22 -2.24 -1.49
CA CYS A 170 -1.14 -3.21 -1.50
C CYS A 170 -0.63 -3.48 -0.07
N SER A 171 -0.39 -4.76 0.26
CA SER A 171 0.13 -5.18 1.57
C SER A 171 1.63 -4.88 1.78
N ASP A 172 2.43 -4.82 0.70
CA ASP A 172 3.87 -4.63 0.78
C ASP A 172 4.40 -3.42 -0.02
N SER A 173 5.58 -2.94 0.37
CA SER A 173 6.23 -1.75 -0.22
C SER A 173 6.62 -1.95 -1.69
N LYS A 174 7.03 -3.16 -2.10
CA LYS A 174 7.43 -3.45 -3.48
C LYS A 174 6.22 -3.34 -4.41
N ALA A 175 5.07 -3.90 -4.02
CA ALA A 175 3.82 -3.80 -4.76
C ALA A 175 3.34 -2.33 -4.86
N LYS A 176 3.45 -1.56 -3.78
CA LYS A 176 3.17 -0.10 -3.78
C LYS A 176 4.00 0.63 -4.82
N HIS A 177 5.32 0.42 -4.80
CA HIS A 177 6.23 1.06 -5.76
C HIS A 177 6.00 0.58 -7.20
N ALA A 178 5.57 -0.65 -7.41
CA ALA A 178 5.24 -1.17 -8.74
C ALA A 178 4.07 -0.42 -9.38
N TRP A 179 3.01 -0.10 -8.61
CA TRP A 179 1.91 0.71 -9.11
C TRP A 179 2.37 2.11 -9.52
N PHE A 180 3.09 2.83 -8.68
CA PHE A 180 3.67 4.12 -9.08
C PHE A 180 4.62 3.98 -10.27
N GLY A 181 5.40 2.89 -10.35
CA GLY A 181 6.25 2.57 -11.50
C GLY A 181 5.48 2.52 -12.81
N LYS A 182 4.37 1.78 -12.84
CA LYS A 182 3.47 1.66 -14.00
C LYS A 182 2.95 3.02 -14.46
N TYR A 183 2.50 3.86 -13.51
CA TYR A 183 1.96 5.18 -13.83
C TYR A 183 3.03 6.19 -14.23
N LYS A 184 4.24 6.13 -13.66
CA LYS A 184 5.40 6.90 -14.15
C LYS A 184 5.75 6.54 -15.59
N GLY A 185 5.69 5.25 -15.95
CA GLY A 185 5.83 4.81 -17.35
C GLY A 185 4.76 5.40 -18.27
N ARG A 186 3.50 5.41 -17.83
CA ARG A 186 2.38 6.05 -18.55
C ARG A 186 2.61 7.54 -18.77
N ILE A 187 3.03 8.26 -17.72
CA ILE A 187 3.35 9.69 -17.78
C ILE A 187 4.50 9.97 -18.75
N ASN A 188 5.58 9.18 -18.69
CA ASN A 188 6.70 9.32 -19.62
C ASN A 188 6.25 9.15 -21.08
N ASN A 189 5.42 8.14 -21.36
CA ASN A 189 4.88 7.93 -22.70
C ASN A 189 3.99 9.10 -23.16
N TYR A 190 3.20 9.67 -22.26
CA TYR A 190 2.37 10.85 -22.54
C TYR A 190 3.22 12.07 -22.90
N LEU A 191 4.24 12.38 -22.09
CA LEU A 191 5.11 13.53 -22.31
C LEU A 191 5.97 13.37 -23.58
N SER A 192 6.55 12.19 -23.82
CA SER A 192 7.32 11.93 -25.04
C SER A 192 6.48 12.13 -26.31
N LYS A 193 5.20 11.73 -26.29
CA LYS A 193 4.27 11.98 -27.42
C LYS A 193 3.98 13.46 -27.66
N ARG A 194 4.16 14.31 -26.65
CA ARG A 194 4.00 15.76 -26.75
C ARG A 194 5.32 16.49 -27.08
N GLY A 195 6.36 15.74 -27.41
CA GLY A 195 7.62 16.28 -27.92
C GLY A 195 8.70 16.52 -26.87
N TYR A 196 8.46 16.22 -25.60
CA TYR A 196 9.49 16.32 -24.57
C TYR A 196 10.60 15.28 -24.79
N ASN A 197 11.86 15.73 -24.78
CA ASN A 197 13.00 14.83 -24.72
C ASN A 197 13.39 14.58 -23.26
N LEU A 198 12.80 13.54 -22.65
CA LEU A 198 12.94 13.27 -21.22
C LEU A 198 14.39 13.00 -20.77
N THR A 199 15.26 12.52 -21.66
CA THR A 199 16.69 12.36 -21.37
C THR A 199 17.35 13.73 -21.20
N LYS A 200 17.13 14.65 -22.15
CA LYS A 200 17.66 16.02 -22.07
C LYS A 200 17.10 16.81 -20.88
N GLU A 201 15.79 16.67 -20.62
CA GLU A 201 15.17 17.32 -19.45
C GLU A 201 15.82 16.85 -18.13
N ARG A 202 16.13 15.55 -18.03
CA ARG A 202 16.81 14.98 -16.87
C ARG A 202 18.26 15.44 -16.74
N GLU A 203 18.99 15.52 -17.85
CA GLU A 203 20.36 16.05 -17.87
C GLU A 203 20.37 17.51 -17.38
N ALA A 204 19.53 18.36 -17.98
CA ALA A 204 19.40 19.77 -17.60
C ALA A 204 18.96 19.93 -16.14
N TRP A 205 18.05 19.08 -15.66
CA TRP A 205 17.63 19.10 -14.26
C TRP A 205 18.77 18.76 -13.30
N ASN A 206 19.56 17.72 -13.61
CA ASN A 206 20.73 17.35 -12.81
C ASN A 206 21.78 18.47 -12.77
N GLU A 207 21.98 19.18 -13.88
CA GLU A 207 22.85 20.37 -13.91
C GLU A 207 22.32 21.49 -13.00
N ARG A 208 21.00 21.76 -13.03
CA ARG A 208 20.37 22.73 -12.12
C ARG A 208 20.53 22.34 -10.65
N ILE A 209 20.37 21.06 -10.31
CA ILE A 209 20.58 20.55 -8.94
C ILE A 209 22.05 20.77 -8.52
N LYS A 210 23.02 20.36 -9.33
CA LYS A 210 24.45 20.54 -9.02
C LYS A 210 24.80 22.01 -8.81
N ALA A 211 24.30 22.91 -9.67
CA ALA A 211 24.52 24.34 -9.54
C ALA A 211 23.90 24.93 -8.25
N SER A 212 22.76 24.40 -7.80
CA SER A 212 22.12 24.84 -6.55
C SER A 212 22.85 24.38 -5.29
N GLN A 213 23.53 23.22 -5.33
CA GLN A 213 24.28 22.66 -4.19
C GLN A 213 25.68 23.28 -4.04
N ALA A 214 26.19 23.93 -5.10
CA ALA A 214 27.48 24.61 -5.09
C ALA A 214 27.41 26.08 -4.61
N LYS A 215 26.22 26.55 -4.26
CA LYS A 215 25.96 27.89 -3.69
C LYS A 215 25.71 27.77 -2.19
#